data_AF-A0A382PIW2-F1
#
_entry.id   AF-A0A382PIW2-F1
#
_cell.length_a   1.000
_cell.length_b   1.000
_cell.length_c   1.000
_cell.angle_alpha   90.00
_cell.angle_beta   90.00
_cell.angle_gamma   90.00
#
_symmetry.space_group_name_H-M   'P 1'
#
loop_
_entity.id
_entity.type
_entity.pdbx_description
1 polymer ?
#
loop_
_entity_poly.entity_id
_entity_poly.type
_entity_poly.pdbx_seq_one_letter_code
_entity_poly.pdbx_strand_id
1 'polypeptide(L)'
;MLTPTMPTMGSRSWRRLGMFLLAFLLTAISPTHAGANEVVFYGQGSGHGVGLSQYGAKAMALGGATYRQILHRYYTGVSILSLRSAAGGTFLGHEQSPLWVGLLQRQSST
;
A
#
# COMPACT_ATOMS: atom_id res chain seq x y z
N MET A 1 17.63 -66.84 -31.48
CA MET A 1 18.52 -65.70 -31.19
C MET A 1 18.58 -64.83 -32.45
N LEU A 2 17.92 -63.66 -32.46
CA LEU A 2 17.92 -62.70 -33.58
C LEU A 2 18.37 -61.36 -33.01
N THR A 3 19.56 -60.89 -33.41
CA THR A 3 20.03 -59.54 -33.08
C THR A 3 19.33 -58.54 -34.00
N PRO A 4 18.67 -57.50 -33.48
CA PRO A 4 18.12 -56.45 -34.33
C PRO A 4 19.28 -55.59 -34.85
N THR A 5 19.46 -55.55 -36.17
CA THR A 5 20.35 -54.58 -36.82
C THR A 5 19.63 -53.23 -36.87
N MET A 6 20.19 -52.23 -36.18
CA MET A 6 19.71 -50.85 -36.32
C MET A 6 20.03 -50.32 -37.72
N PRO A 7 19.07 -49.75 -38.45
CA PRO A 7 19.38 -49.05 -39.69
C PRO A 7 20.21 -47.80 -39.36
N THR A 8 21.46 -47.77 -39.81
CA THR A 8 22.32 -46.59 -39.73
C THR A 8 21.82 -45.54 -40.73
N MET A 9 20.87 -44.74 -40.29
CA MET A 9 20.33 -43.62 -41.05
C MET A 9 21.33 -42.45 -40.99
N GLY A 10 21.67 -41.86 -42.14
CA GLY A 10 22.74 -40.87 -42.26
C GLY A 10 22.60 -39.67 -41.31
N SER A 11 23.73 -39.25 -40.72
CA SER A 11 23.84 -38.23 -39.66
C SER A 11 23.17 -36.88 -39.97
N ARG A 12 23.02 -36.54 -41.25
CA ARG A 12 22.36 -35.31 -41.70
C ARG A 12 20.84 -35.34 -41.51
N SER A 13 20.22 -36.51 -41.66
CA SER A 13 18.77 -36.70 -41.47
C SER A 13 18.41 -36.77 -39.99
N TRP A 14 19.28 -37.35 -39.15
CA TRP A 14 19.11 -37.40 -37.69
C TRP A 14 19.22 -36.02 -37.04
N ARG A 15 20.13 -35.17 -37.53
CA ARG A 15 20.27 -33.78 -37.07
C ARG A 15 19.04 -32.94 -37.41
N ARG A 16 18.42 -33.15 -38.57
CA ARG A 16 17.18 -32.47 -38.97
C ARG A 16 16.00 -32.93 -38.12
N LEU A 17 15.84 -34.24 -37.93
CA LEU A 17 14.78 -34.79 -37.10
C LEU A 17 14.91 -34.35 -35.63
N GLY A 18 16.13 -34.37 -35.07
CA GLY A 18 16.42 -33.86 -33.73
C GLY A 18 16.16 -32.36 -33.60
N MET A 19 16.44 -31.56 -34.64
CA MET A 19 16.16 -30.12 -34.64
C MET A 19 14.65 -29.83 -34.72
N PHE A 20 13.88 -30.63 -35.47
CA PHE A 20 12.41 -30.53 -35.49
C PHE A 20 11.80 -30.95 -34.15
N LEU A 21 12.29 -32.03 -33.53
CA LEU A 21 11.84 -32.45 -32.20
C LEU A 21 12.22 -31.43 -31.11
N LEU A 22 13.40 -30.82 -31.19
CA LEU A 22 13.82 -29.76 -30.27
C LEU A 22 12.98 -28.49 -30.46
N ALA A 23 12.74 -28.07 -31.71
CA ALA A 23 11.88 -26.91 -32.01
C ALA A 23 10.42 -27.15 -31.58
N PHE A 24 9.92 -28.38 -31.69
CA PHE A 24 8.60 -28.76 -31.18
C PHE A 24 8.57 -28.77 -29.64
N LEU A 25 9.61 -29.30 -29.00
CA LEU A 25 9.73 -29.31 -27.53
C LEU A 25 9.86 -27.89 -26.94
N LEU A 26 10.53 -26.97 -27.65
CA LEU A 26 10.65 -25.56 -27.25
C LEU A 26 9.35 -24.75 -27.45
N THR A 27 8.45 -25.18 -28.34
CA THR A 27 7.19 -24.46 -28.62
C THR A 27 5.96 -25.09 -27.97
N ALA A 28 6.06 -26.32 -27.45
CA ALA A 28 4.94 -27.05 -26.82
C ALA A 28 4.54 -26.53 -25.42
N ILE A 29 5.31 -25.62 -24.83
CA ILE A 29 5.02 -25.07 -23.50
C ILE A 29 4.50 -23.64 -23.67
N SER A 30 3.20 -23.51 -23.91
CA SER A 30 2.53 -22.22 -23.77
C SER A 30 2.33 -21.94 -22.28
N PRO A 31 2.86 -20.84 -21.71
CA PRO A 31 2.55 -20.49 -20.33
C PRO A 31 1.04 -20.22 -20.24
N THR A 32 0.34 -21.03 -19.45
CA THR A 32 -1.03 -20.71 -19.04
C THR A 32 -0.97 -19.45 -18.19
N HIS A 33 -1.34 -18.31 -18.77
CA HIS A 33 -1.60 -17.11 -17.99
C HIS A 33 -2.84 -17.42 -17.16
N ALA A 34 -2.66 -17.71 -15.87
CA ALA A 34 -3.76 -17.67 -14.93
C ALA A 34 -4.31 -16.24 -15.01
N GLY A 35 -5.46 -16.07 -15.65
CA GLY A 35 -6.15 -14.78 -15.70
C GLY A 35 -6.46 -14.40 -14.26
N ALA A 36 -5.63 -13.52 -13.68
CA ALA A 36 -5.95 -12.92 -12.41
C ALA A 36 -7.23 -12.12 -12.64
N ASN A 37 -8.33 -12.52 -12.00
CA ASN A 37 -9.50 -11.65 -11.92
C ASN A 37 -9.05 -10.40 -11.17
N GLU A 38 -8.87 -9.31 -11.90
CA GLU A 38 -8.51 -8.01 -11.33
C GLU A 38 -9.75 -7.45 -10.63
N VAL A 39 -9.62 -7.21 -9.32
CA VAL A 39 -10.64 -6.52 -8.53
C VAL A 39 -10.10 -5.13 -8.22
N VAL A 40 -10.66 -4.11 -8.88
CA VAL A 40 -10.28 -2.71 -8.69
C VAL A 40 -11.22 -2.06 -7.68
N PHE A 41 -10.67 -1.51 -6.62
CA PHE A 41 -11.42 -0.69 -5.66
C PHE A 41 -11.21 0.80 -5.96
N TYR A 42 -12.31 1.52 -6.09
CA TYR A 42 -12.31 2.98 -6.15
C TYR A 42 -12.66 3.54 -4.78
N GLY A 43 -11.79 4.37 -4.24
CA GLY A 43 -11.96 5.03 -2.95
C GLY A 43 -11.42 6.45 -2.99
N GLN A 44 -11.86 7.29 -2.07
CA GLN A 44 -11.46 8.68 -1.96
C GLN A 44 -11.10 9.04 -0.52
N GLY A 45 -10.18 9.99 -0.36
CA GLY A 45 -9.67 10.40 0.95
C GLY A 45 -8.55 9.49 1.47
N SER A 46 -7.88 9.96 2.52
CA SER A 46 -6.81 9.21 3.19
C SER A 46 -6.91 9.46 4.70
N GLY A 47 -7.10 8.38 5.47
CA GLY A 47 -7.31 8.42 6.92
C GLY A 47 -8.75 8.09 7.35
N HIS A 48 -9.00 8.14 8.65
CA HIS A 48 -10.29 7.72 9.26
C HIS A 48 -11.43 8.75 9.08
N GLY A 49 -11.16 9.91 8.46
CA GLY A 49 -12.19 10.89 8.10
C GLY A 49 -12.83 11.66 9.27
N VAL A 50 -12.24 11.65 10.47
CA VAL A 50 -12.76 12.37 11.64
C VAL A 50 -11.82 13.49 12.06
N GLY A 51 -12.38 14.63 12.47
CA GLY A 51 -11.61 15.79 12.92
C GLY A 51 -11.01 16.59 11.77
N LEU A 52 -9.73 16.97 11.90
CA LEU A 52 -9.06 17.90 10.99
C LEU A 52 -8.58 17.20 9.70
N SER A 53 -9.11 17.60 8.54
CA SER A 53 -8.50 17.27 7.24
C SER A 53 -7.21 18.09 7.05
N GLN A 54 -6.07 17.42 7.01
CA GLN A 54 -4.76 18.09 6.86
C GLN A 54 -4.65 18.85 5.53
N TYR A 55 -5.11 18.23 4.43
CA TYR A 55 -5.13 18.88 3.11
C TYR A 55 -6.11 20.06 3.08
N GLY A 56 -7.29 19.92 3.70
CA GLY A 56 -8.25 21.01 3.79
C GLY A 56 -7.75 22.18 4.65
N ALA A 57 -7.08 21.88 5.76
CA ALA A 57 -6.42 22.90 6.60
C ALA A 57 -5.34 23.66 5.83
N LYS A 58 -4.50 22.95 5.06
CA LYS A 58 -3.50 23.56 4.18
C LYS A 58 -4.15 24.47 3.14
N ALA A 59 -5.20 24.02 2.46
CA ALA A 59 -5.91 24.82 1.46
C ALA A 59 -6.53 26.08 2.07
N MET A 60 -7.15 25.98 3.25
CA MET A 60 -7.68 27.13 3.98
C MET A 60 -6.57 28.12 4.37
N ALA A 61 -5.43 27.63 4.85
CA ALA A 61 -4.29 28.48 5.20
C ALA A 61 -3.71 29.20 3.97
N LEU A 62 -3.59 28.52 2.83
CA LEU A 62 -3.20 29.12 1.56
C LEU A 62 -4.20 30.18 1.08
N GLY A 63 -5.48 30.02 1.42
CA GLY A 63 -6.52 31.03 1.22
C GLY A 63 -6.54 32.15 2.26
N GLY A 64 -5.58 32.20 3.19
CA GLY A 64 -5.45 33.26 4.20
C GLY A 64 -6.20 33.01 5.51
N ALA A 65 -6.80 31.84 5.71
CA ALA A 65 -7.47 31.52 6.96
C ALA A 65 -6.46 31.38 8.12
N THR A 66 -6.80 31.98 9.25
CA THR A 66 -6.03 31.82 10.50
C THR A 66 -6.21 30.42 11.08
N TYR A 67 -5.27 29.97 11.91
CA TYR A 67 -5.39 28.68 12.60
C TYR A 67 -6.69 28.57 13.42
N ARG A 68 -7.19 29.67 13.99
CA ARG A 68 -8.46 29.69 14.74
C ARG A 68 -9.65 29.39 13.83
N GLN A 69 -9.72 30.03 12.66
CA GLN A 69 -10.77 29.79 11.68
C GLN A 69 -10.73 28.35 11.16
N ILE A 70 -9.53 27.80 10.93
CA ILE A 70 -9.34 26.41 10.53
C ILE A 70 -9.85 25.48 11.63
N LEU A 71 -9.41 25.64 12.88
CA LEU A 71 -9.84 24.77 13.97
C LEU A 71 -11.36 24.84 14.21
N HIS A 72 -11.97 26.04 14.18
CA HIS A 72 -13.42 26.18 14.34
C HIS A 72 -14.22 25.61 13.15
N ARG A 73 -13.61 25.44 11.97
CA ARG A 73 -14.25 24.76 10.84
C ARG A 73 -14.38 23.26 11.07
N TYR A 74 -13.40 22.63 11.71
CA TYR A 74 -13.36 21.17 11.93
C TYR A 74 -13.85 20.74 13.31
N TYR A 75 -13.81 21.64 14.30
CA TYR A 75 -14.19 21.37 15.66
C TYR A 75 -15.23 22.40 16.11
N THR A 76 -16.50 22.01 16.10
CA THR A 76 -17.61 22.88 16.50
C THR A 76 -17.71 22.98 18.02
N GLY A 77 -17.99 24.17 18.55
CA GLY A 77 -18.20 24.39 19.99
C GLY A 77 -16.93 24.33 20.85
N VAL A 78 -15.74 24.29 20.25
CA VAL A 78 -14.47 24.29 21.01
C VAL A 78 -14.03 25.70 21.36
N SER A 79 -13.24 25.82 22.42
CA SER A 79 -12.52 27.04 22.79
C SER A 79 -11.01 26.83 22.68
N ILE A 80 -10.30 27.88 22.24
CA ILE A 80 -8.85 27.88 22.15
C ILE A 80 -8.30 28.65 23.35
N LEU A 81 -7.65 27.93 24.26
CA LEU A 81 -7.10 28.46 25.50
C LEU A 81 -5.58 28.34 25.51
N SER A 82 -4.91 29.24 26.26
CA SER A 82 -3.50 29.06 26.56
C SER A 82 -3.32 27.92 27.57
N LEU A 83 -2.18 27.23 27.54
CA LEU A 83 -1.89 26.17 28.50
C LEU A 83 -2.04 26.64 29.95
N ARG A 84 -1.58 27.86 30.26
CA ARG A 84 -1.73 28.47 31.60
C ARG A 84 -3.20 28.65 31.99
N SER A 85 -4.05 29.00 31.04
CA SER A 85 -5.49 29.18 31.26
C SER A 85 -6.24 27.85 31.40
N ALA A 86 -5.74 26.79 30.75
CA ALA A 86 -6.33 25.44 30.84
C ALA A 86 -5.92 24.71 32.12
N ALA A 87 -4.70 24.93 32.61
CA ALA A 87 -4.07 24.15 33.68
C ALA A 87 -4.84 24.12 35.02
N GLY A 88 -5.69 25.10 35.32
CA GLY A 88 -6.40 25.22 36.60
C GLY A 88 -7.43 24.13 36.91
N GLY A 89 -7.79 23.29 35.93
CA GLY A 89 -8.72 22.16 36.14
C GLY A 89 -8.50 20.97 35.19
N THR A 90 -7.39 20.97 34.44
CA THR A 90 -7.06 19.91 33.48
C THR A 90 -5.95 19.02 34.01
N PHE A 91 -5.98 17.74 33.64
CA PHE A 91 -4.95 16.74 33.95
C PHE A 91 -3.51 17.20 33.64
N LEU A 92 -3.32 18.10 32.67
CA LEU A 92 -2.04 18.70 32.29
C LEU A 92 -1.34 19.47 33.44
N GLY A 93 -2.06 19.93 34.47
CA GLY A 93 -1.50 20.68 35.59
C GLY A 93 -1.31 19.90 36.88
N HIS A 94 -1.94 18.73 37.02
CA HIS A 94 -2.03 17.99 38.29
C HIS A 94 -1.64 16.52 38.19
N GLU A 95 -1.58 15.93 36.99
CA GLU A 95 -1.30 14.52 36.81
C GLU A 95 0.18 14.32 36.49
N GLN A 96 0.92 13.61 37.35
CA GLN A 96 2.34 13.32 37.15
C GLN A 96 2.60 12.34 35.99
N SER A 97 1.56 11.63 35.52
CA SER A 97 1.63 10.64 34.44
C SER A 97 0.38 10.67 33.55
N PRO A 98 0.19 11.73 32.74
CA PRO A 98 -0.99 11.86 31.92
C PRO A 98 -1.05 10.79 30.83
N LEU A 99 -2.25 10.26 30.56
CA LEU A 99 -2.47 9.32 29.46
C LEU A 99 -2.39 10.07 28.11
N TRP A 100 -1.33 9.80 27.35
CA TRP A 100 -1.13 10.40 26.04
C TRP A 100 -1.84 9.60 24.93
N VAL A 101 -3.10 9.93 24.66
CA VAL A 101 -3.83 9.32 23.53
C VAL A 101 -3.45 10.03 22.22
N GLY A 102 -2.86 9.30 21.28
CA GLY A 102 -2.66 9.76 19.90
C GLY A 102 -1.42 10.64 19.64
N LEU A 103 -0.56 10.88 20.62
CA LEU A 103 0.68 11.68 20.45
C LEU A 103 1.94 10.83 20.18
N LEU A 104 1.82 9.50 20.22
CA LEU A 104 2.90 8.56 19.95
C LEU A 104 2.68 7.90 18.57
N GLN A 105 2.94 8.63 17.48
CA GLN A 105 2.79 8.11 16.11
C GLN A 105 3.96 7.23 15.62
N ARG A 106 4.99 7.00 16.45
CA ARG A 106 6.03 5.99 16.22
C ARG A 106 6.20 5.13 17.46
N GLN A 107 5.43 4.06 17.55
CA GLN A 107 5.86 2.88 18.29
C GLN A 107 5.85 1.74 17.29
N SER A 108 7.02 1.36 16.81
CA SER A 108 7.19 0.10 16.09
C SER A 108 7.03 -1.02 17.12
N SER A 109 5.96 -1.79 16.99
CA SER A 109 5.73 -3.02 17.74
C SER A 109 6.83 -4.03 17.39
N THR A 110 7.79 -4.21 18.31
CA THR A 110 8.66 -5.40 18.37
C THR A 110 7.89 -6.59 18.91
#